data_AF-A0A084SUL9-F1
#
_entry.id   AF-A0A084SUL9-F1
#
_cell.length_a   1.000
_cell.length_b   1.000
_cell.length_c   1.000
_cell.angle_alpha   90.00
_cell.angle_beta   90.00
_cell.angle_gamma   90.00
#
_symmetry.space_group_name_H-M   'P 1'
#
loop_
_entity.id
_entity.type
_entity.pdbx_description
1 polymer ?
#
loop_
_entity_poly.entity_id
_entity_poly.type
_entity_poly.pdbx_seq_one_letter_code
_entity_poly.pdbx_strand_id
1 'polypeptide(L)'
;MKDHLFHRLHDLPVGPNKTIKANFSPDPDIADLWTKAMKGKLPVDEAKRFLRLMAHEYVESHLMDKGLPYRSSHPDAYKLGYNMPTPKHHGAHDLSPLVDAAREPFGHWEKMLGKKPPKFEFASDLSNLDELVELIWKGVKK
;
A
#
# COMPACT_ATOMS: atom_id res chain seq x y z
N MET A 1 -14.89 -15.74 -6.52
CA MET A 1 -15.07 -14.29 -6.74
C MET A 1 -14.19 -13.61 -5.70
N LYS A 2 -13.08 -12.97 -6.10
CA LYS A 2 -12.21 -12.24 -5.14
C LYS A 2 -12.96 -10.97 -4.78
N ASP A 3 -13.45 -10.87 -3.54
CA ASP A 3 -14.06 -9.62 -3.06
C ASP A 3 -13.01 -8.52 -3.06
N HIS A 4 -13.20 -7.52 -3.91
CA HIS A 4 -12.24 -6.44 -4.10
C HIS A 4 -12.09 -5.62 -2.81
N LEU A 5 -10.91 -5.07 -2.56
CA LEU A 5 -10.64 -4.18 -1.42
C LEU A 5 -11.71 -3.08 -1.27
N PHE A 6 -12.24 -2.54 -2.37
CA PHE A 6 -13.29 -1.51 -2.37
C PHE A 6 -14.67 -1.98 -1.91
N HIS A 7 -14.96 -3.29 -1.93
CA HIS A 7 -16.26 -3.83 -1.50
C HIS A 7 -16.30 -4.21 -0.01
N ARG A 8 -15.13 -4.31 0.64
CA ARG A 8 -15.02 -4.55 2.09
C ARG A 8 -15.05 -3.23 2.86
N LEU A 9 -15.63 -3.27 4.07
CA LEU A 9 -15.51 -2.18 5.04
C LEU A 9 -14.16 -2.29 5.76
N HIS A 10 -13.47 -1.16 5.88
CA HIS A 10 -12.17 -1.04 6.54
C HIS A 10 -12.24 -0.02 7.66
N ASP A 11 -11.40 -0.19 8.67
CA ASP A 11 -11.21 0.83 9.70
C ASP A 11 -10.29 1.94 9.15
N LEU A 12 -10.91 3.05 8.71
CA LEU A 12 -10.22 4.18 8.09
C LEU A 12 -9.92 5.28 9.13
N PRO A 13 -8.67 5.74 9.26
CA PRO A 13 -8.33 6.77 10.24
C PRO A 13 -8.70 8.16 9.69
N VAL A 14 -9.70 8.79 10.30
CA VAL A 14 -10.24 10.11 9.91
C VAL A 14 -9.78 11.24 10.82
N GLY A 15 -8.95 10.92 11.81
CA GLY A 15 -8.34 11.87 12.72
C GLY A 15 -7.59 11.18 13.85
N PRO A 16 -6.91 11.96 14.71
CA PRO A 16 -6.25 11.45 15.90
C PRO A 16 -7.21 10.63 16.77
N ASN A 17 -6.81 9.39 17.07
CA ASN A 17 -7.57 8.40 17.83
C ASN A 17 -8.99 8.12 17.28
N LYS A 18 -9.23 8.38 15.99
CA LYS A 18 -10.54 8.24 15.38
C LYS A 18 -10.47 7.43 14.10
N THR A 19 -11.18 6.31 14.09
CA THR A 19 -11.45 5.51 12.89
C THR A 19 -12.94 5.48 12.58
N ILE A 20 -13.28 5.24 11.31
CA ILE A 20 -14.65 4.90 10.88
C ILE A 20 -14.60 3.60 10.07
N LYS A 21 -15.68 2.81 10.12
CA LYS A 21 -15.85 1.69 9.19
C LYS A 21 -16.47 2.20 7.89
N ALA A 22 -15.71 2.16 6.81
CA ALA A 22 -16.15 2.61 5.50
C ALA A 22 -15.45 1.84 4.38
N ASN A 23 -16.04 1.87 3.18
CA ASN A 23 -15.36 1.45 1.96
C ASN A 23 -14.28 2.47 1.59
N PHE A 24 -13.24 2.03 0.88
CA PHE A 24 -12.31 2.96 0.25
C PHE A 24 -13.01 3.78 -0.84
N SER A 25 -12.67 5.06 -0.92
CA SER A 25 -13.10 5.91 -2.03
C SER A 25 -12.41 5.47 -3.32
N PRO A 26 -13.13 5.33 -4.44
CA PRO A 26 -12.50 5.06 -5.73
C PRO A 26 -11.56 6.19 -6.14
N ASP A 27 -10.38 5.85 -6.63
CA ASP A 27 -9.45 6.78 -7.27
C ASP A 27 -9.65 6.70 -8.81
N PRO A 28 -10.04 7.81 -9.48
CA PRO A 28 -10.28 7.81 -10.92
C PRO A 28 -9.08 7.38 -11.77
N ASP A 29 -7.85 7.70 -11.36
CA ASP A 29 -6.64 7.34 -12.11
C ASP A 29 -6.37 5.84 -12.03
N ILE A 30 -6.61 5.26 -10.84
CA ILE A 30 -6.54 3.81 -10.61
C ILE A 30 -7.62 3.09 -11.42
N ALA A 31 -8.84 3.63 -11.46
CA ALA A 31 -9.95 3.08 -12.22
C ALA A 31 -9.70 3.10 -13.73
N ASP A 32 -9.14 4.19 -14.28
CA ASP A 32 -8.75 4.29 -15.69
C ASP A 32 -7.66 3.25 -16.03
N LEU A 33 -6.61 3.19 -15.22
CA LEU A 33 -5.50 2.26 -15.43
C LEU A 33 -5.97 0.79 -15.42
N TRP A 34 -6.84 0.43 -14.47
CA TRP A 34 -7.44 -0.90 -14.40
C TRP A 34 -8.33 -1.20 -15.61
N THR A 35 -9.11 -0.21 -16.05
CA THR A 35 -9.98 -0.35 -17.23
C THR A 35 -9.16 -0.58 -18.50
N LYS A 36 -8.04 0.13 -18.68
CA LYS A 36 -7.12 -0.07 -19.80
C LYS A 36 -6.44 -1.45 -19.75
N ALA A 37 -6.06 -1.90 -18.55
CA ALA A 37 -5.50 -3.24 -18.31
C ALA A 37 -6.46 -4.34 -18.78
N MET A 38 -7.72 -4.26 -18.33
CA MET A 38 -8.77 -5.22 -18.68
C MET A 38 -9.08 -5.25 -20.19
N LYS A 39 -8.85 -4.15 -20.89
CA LYS A 39 -9.04 -4.05 -22.35
C LYS A 39 -7.80 -4.48 -23.16
N GLY A 40 -6.70 -4.87 -22.51
CA GLY A 40 -5.46 -5.27 -23.16
C GLY A 40 -4.71 -4.12 -23.85
N LYS A 41 -4.93 -2.87 -23.41
CA LYS A 41 -4.43 -1.65 -24.08
C LYS A 41 -3.47 -0.84 -23.20
N LEU A 42 -2.58 -1.48 -22.47
CA LEU A 42 -1.57 -0.76 -21.68
C LEU A 42 -0.28 -0.59 -22.51
N PRO A 43 0.15 0.65 -22.81
CA PRO A 43 1.53 0.93 -23.19
C PRO A 43 2.51 0.39 -22.12
N VAL A 44 3.75 0.10 -22.52
CA VAL A 44 4.76 -0.52 -21.64
C VAL A 44 4.93 0.23 -20.31
N ASP A 45 4.91 1.57 -20.33
CA ASP A 45 5.08 2.37 -19.12
C ASP A 45 3.85 2.32 -18.21
N GLU A 46 2.64 2.30 -18.78
CA GLU A 46 1.40 2.10 -18.02
C GLU A 46 1.33 0.67 -17.44
N ALA A 47 1.88 -0.33 -18.14
CA ALA A 47 1.96 -1.70 -17.64
C ALA A 47 2.86 -1.80 -16.40
N LYS A 48 4.01 -1.11 -16.38
CA LYS A 48 4.87 -1.04 -15.18
C LYS A 48 4.17 -0.37 -14.01
N ARG A 49 3.48 0.76 -14.25
CA ARG A 49 2.67 1.44 -13.22
C ARG A 49 1.55 0.54 -12.70
N PHE A 50 0.90 -0.22 -13.59
CA PHE A 50 -0.16 -1.15 -13.21
C PHE A 50 0.37 -2.32 -12.37
N LEU A 51 1.49 -2.94 -12.75
CA LEU A 51 2.13 -3.99 -11.94
C LEU A 51 2.54 -3.44 -10.57
N ARG A 52 3.03 -2.20 -10.51
CA ARG A 52 3.38 -1.56 -9.24
C ARG A 52 2.16 -1.30 -8.36
N LEU A 53 1.05 -0.85 -8.95
CA LEU A 53 -0.24 -0.75 -8.27
C LEU A 53 -0.69 -2.11 -7.72
N MET A 54 -0.66 -3.16 -8.53
CA MET A 54 -1.03 -4.51 -8.08
C MET A 54 -0.19 -4.98 -6.89
N ALA A 55 1.12 -4.72 -6.93
CA ALA A 55 2.00 -5.01 -5.80
C ALA A 55 1.67 -4.18 -4.55
N HIS A 56 1.33 -2.91 -4.71
CA HIS A 56 0.89 -2.04 -3.61
C HIS A 56 -0.35 -2.61 -2.92
N GLU A 57 -1.42 -2.83 -3.68
CA GLU A 57 -2.70 -3.32 -3.16
C GLU A 57 -2.57 -4.72 -2.52
N TYR A 58 -1.75 -5.59 -3.11
CA TYR A 58 -1.51 -6.92 -2.57
C TYR A 58 -0.80 -6.86 -1.21
N VAL A 59 0.30 -6.10 -1.12
CA VAL A 59 1.07 -5.97 0.12
C VAL A 59 0.23 -5.31 1.20
N GLU A 60 -0.49 -4.24 0.88
CA GLU A 60 -1.35 -3.53 1.82
C GLU A 60 -2.41 -4.47 2.40
N SER A 61 -3.18 -5.14 1.53
CA SER A 61 -4.27 -6.02 1.95
C SER A 61 -3.79 -7.19 2.80
N HIS A 62 -2.67 -7.83 2.45
CA HIS A 62 -2.14 -8.97 3.22
C HIS A 62 -1.53 -8.53 4.56
N LEU A 63 -0.95 -7.34 4.64
CA LEU A 63 -0.51 -6.76 5.91
C LEU A 63 -1.70 -6.39 6.81
N MET A 64 -2.80 -5.91 6.23
CA MET A 64 -4.05 -5.68 6.95
C MET A 64 -4.66 -6.98 7.47
N ASP A 65 -4.70 -8.03 6.65
CA ASP A 65 -5.19 -9.35 7.05
C ASP A 65 -4.32 -9.98 8.17
N LYS A 66 -3.03 -9.60 8.26
CA LYS A 66 -2.12 -9.96 9.36
C LYS A 66 -2.30 -9.10 10.62
N GLY A 67 -3.18 -8.10 10.60
CA GLY A 67 -3.56 -7.29 11.75
C GLY A 67 -2.96 -5.88 11.80
N LEU A 68 -2.28 -5.40 10.75
CA LEU A 68 -1.91 -3.98 10.70
C LEU A 68 -3.13 -3.11 10.39
N PRO A 69 -3.24 -1.91 10.98
CA PRO A 69 -4.20 -0.94 10.50
C PRO A 69 -3.79 -0.48 9.10
N TYR A 70 -4.77 -0.03 8.29
CA TYR A 70 -4.52 0.57 6.98
C TYR A 70 -3.48 1.70 7.09
N ARG A 71 -3.72 2.64 8.00
CA ARG A 71 -2.80 3.72 8.43
C ARG A 71 -2.95 3.92 9.93
N SER A 72 -1.95 4.51 10.57
CA SER A 72 -2.02 4.77 12.01
C SER A 72 -3.04 5.88 12.33
N SER A 73 -3.89 5.66 13.33
CA SER A 73 -4.75 6.70 13.90
C SER A 73 -4.08 7.46 15.06
N HIS A 74 -2.84 7.13 15.44
CA HIS A 74 -2.16 7.78 16.56
C HIS A 74 -1.96 9.28 16.30
N PRO A 75 -2.10 10.19 17.30
CA PRO A 75 -1.96 11.63 17.09
C PRO A 75 -0.65 12.06 16.43
N ASP A 76 0.47 11.40 16.78
CA ASP A 76 1.78 11.69 16.18
C ASP A 76 1.88 11.34 14.69
N ALA A 77 0.94 10.55 14.16
CA ALA A 77 0.81 10.30 12.72
C ALA A 77 -0.02 11.40 12.02
N TYR A 78 -0.36 12.50 12.69
CA TYR A 78 -1.08 13.62 12.08
C TYR A 78 -0.26 14.91 12.15
N LYS A 79 -0.04 15.53 10.99
CA LYS A 79 0.64 16.83 10.89
C LYS A 79 -0.14 17.74 9.95
N LEU A 80 -0.48 18.94 10.43
CA LEU A 80 -1.28 19.93 9.68
C LEU A 80 -2.61 19.36 9.14
N GLY A 81 -3.24 18.45 9.87
CA GLY A 81 -4.49 17.79 9.47
C GLY A 81 -4.32 16.58 8.53
N TYR A 82 -3.11 16.27 8.08
CA TYR A 82 -2.84 15.14 7.19
C TYR A 82 -2.28 13.94 7.97
N ASN A 83 -2.69 12.73 7.58
CA ASN A 83 -2.09 11.49 8.08
C ASN A 83 -0.70 11.31 7.44
N MET A 84 0.33 11.50 8.24
CA MET A 84 1.75 11.46 7.87
C MET A 84 2.43 10.40 8.75
N PRO A 85 2.83 9.25 8.19
CA PRO A 85 3.39 8.17 8.99
C PRO A 85 4.71 8.58 9.65
N THR A 86 5.00 7.94 10.78
CA THR A 86 6.25 8.09 11.51
C THR A 86 6.91 6.72 11.73
N PRO A 87 8.20 6.69 12.16
CA PRO A 87 8.86 5.43 12.47
C PRO A 87 8.12 4.54 13.48
N LYS A 88 7.36 5.14 14.40
CA LYS A 88 6.59 4.43 15.43
C LYS A 88 5.11 4.25 15.08
N HIS A 89 4.58 5.08 14.20
CA HIS A 89 3.14 5.15 13.91
C HIS A 89 2.92 5.14 12.39
N HIS A 90 2.77 3.93 11.85
CA HIS A 90 2.53 3.65 10.44
C HIS A 90 1.59 2.45 10.31
N GLY A 91 1.00 2.27 9.12
CA GLY A 91 0.15 1.13 8.80
C GLY A 91 0.61 0.34 7.59
N ALA A 92 -0.25 -0.55 7.12
CA ALA A 92 -0.04 -1.38 5.94
C ALA A 92 0.22 -0.55 4.67
N HIS A 93 -0.51 0.55 4.49
CA HIS A 93 -0.34 1.44 3.35
C HIS A 93 1.06 2.07 3.29
N ASP A 94 1.55 2.51 4.45
CA ASP A 94 2.82 3.21 4.55
C ASP A 94 4.01 2.26 4.30
N LEU A 95 3.84 0.97 4.58
CA LEU A 95 4.82 -0.08 4.32
C LEU A 95 4.75 -0.61 2.88
N SER A 96 3.65 -0.38 2.16
CA SER A 96 3.49 -0.90 0.80
C SER A 96 4.41 -0.19 -0.20
N PRO A 97 4.79 -0.84 -1.32
CA PRO A 97 5.63 -0.21 -2.33
C PRO A 97 4.90 0.99 -2.97
N LEU A 98 5.63 2.05 -3.33
CA LEU A 98 5.12 3.21 -4.05
C LEU A 98 4.55 2.80 -5.39
N VAL A 99 3.36 3.29 -5.75
CA VAL A 99 2.70 3.06 -7.05
C VAL A 99 3.47 3.68 -8.22
N ASP A 100 4.22 4.76 -7.97
CA ASP A 100 5.01 5.46 -8.97
C ASP A 100 6.20 4.61 -9.44
N ALA A 101 6.10 4.07 -10.66
CA ALA A 101 7.13 3.21 -11.25
C ALA A 101 8.43 3.95 -11.62
N ALA A 102 8.44 5.29 -11.62
CA ALA A 102 9.65 6.09 -11.82
C ALA A 102 10.52 6.19 -10.55
N ARG A 103 10.02 5.71 -9.40
CA ARG A 103 10.70 5.74 -8.11
C ARG A 103 11.05 4.34 -7.65
N GLU A 104 12.08 4.25 -6.82
CA GLU A 104 12.38 3.01 -6.10
C GLU A 104 11.17 2.57 -5.27
N PRO A 105 10.79 1.27 -5.30
CA PRO A 105 9.55 0.77 -4.69
C PRO A 105 9.37 1.19 -3.23
N PHE A 106 10.44 1.26 -2.47
CA PHE A 106 10.41 1.57 -1.03
C PHE A 106 11.23 2.83 -0.71
N GLY A 107 11.45 3.70 -1.71
CA GLY A 107 12.30 4.89 -1.56
C GLY A 107 11.83 5.88 -0.48
N HIS A 108 10.59 5.76 0.00
CA HIS A 108 10.06 6.57 1.10
C HIS A 108 10.45 6.05 2.50
N TRP A 109 10.82 4.77 2.64
CA TRP A 109 10.98 4.12 3.95
C TRP A 109 12.05 4.75 4.82
N GLU A 110 13.21 5.07 4.28
CA GLU A 110 14.32 5.59 5.08
C GLU A 110 13.97 6.96 5.67
N LYS A 111 13.42 7.85 4.84
CA LYS A 111 13.06 9.21 5.24
C LYS A 111 11.80 9.27 6.11
N MET A 112 10.78 8.48 5.80
CA MET A 112 9.45 8.57 6.45
C MET A 112 9.34 7.64 7.66
N LEU A 113 9.90 6.43 7.55
CA LEU A 113 9.74 5.37 8.55
C LEU A 113 11.03 5.10 9.33
N GLY A 114 12.17 5.68 8.94
CA GLY A 114 13.46 5.37 9.55
C GLY A 114 13.85 3.89 9.39
N LYS A 115 13.30 3.21 8.37
CA LYS A 115 13.51 1.78 8.11
C LYS A 115 14.32 1.60 6.84
N LYS A 116 15.18 0.59 6.84
CA LYS A 116 15.86 0.16 5.60
C LYS A 116 14.84 -0.56 4.70
N PRO A 117 14.76 -0.21 3.41
CA PRO A 117 13.98 -0.94 2.43
C PRO A 117 14.25 -2.45 2.45
N PRO A 118 13.24 -3.30 2.18
CA PRO A 118 13.47 -4.71 1.96
C PRO A 118 14.30 -4.87 0.67
N LYS A 119 15.29 -5.76 0.71
CA LYS A 119 15.99 -6.19 -0.51
C LYS A 119 15.10 -7.22 -1.20
N PHE A 120 14.40 -6.79 -2.24
CA PHE A 120 13.43 -7.63 -2.94
C PHE A 120 13.42 -7.31 -4.43
N GLU A 121 13.43 -8.35 -5.25
CA GLU A 121 13.29 -8.26 -6.69
C GLU A 121 11.91 -8.80 -7.08
N PHE A 122 11.13 -8.01 -7.81
CA PHE A 122 9.79 -8.41 -8.22
C PHE A 122 9.88 -9.41 -9.37
N ALA A 123 9.20 -10.55 -9.24
CA ALA A 123 8.94 -11.41 -10.40
C ALA A 123 8.12 -10.63 -11.43
N SER A 124 8.37 -10.86 -12.71
CA SER A 124 7.69 -10.15 -13.80
C SER A 124 6.16 -10.32 -13.80
N ASP A 125 5.68 -11.42 -13.22
CA ASP A 125 4.27 -11.77 -13.05
C ASP A 125 3.76 -11.55 -11.61
N LEU A 126 4.60 -11.00 -10.72
CA LEU A 126 4.31 -10.77 -9.30
C LEU A 126 4.02 -12.04 -8.49
N SER A 127 4.43 -13.22 -8.97
CA SER A 127 4.22 -14.50 -8.28
C SER A 127 4.89 -14.59 -6.90
N ASN A 128 5.89 -13.76 -6.61
CA ASN A 128 6.67 -13.78 -5.38
C ASN A 128 6.25 -12.74 -4.32
N LEU A 129 5.07 -12.11 -4.45
CA LEU A 129 4.64 -11.08 -3.50
C LEU A 129 4.42 -11.58 -2.06
N ASP A 130 4.11 -12.86 -1.87
CA ASP A 130 4.01 -13.44 -0.53
C ASP A 130 5.35 -13.37 0.23
N GLU A 131 6.47 -13.58 -0.46
CA GLU A 131 7.80 -13.45 0.12
C GLU A 131 8.06 -12.02 0.59
N LEU A 132 7.65 -11.03 -0.22
CA LEU A 132 7.75 -9.62 0.14
C LEU A 132 6.92 -9.30 1.38
N VAL A 133 5.67 -9.76 1.44
CA VAL A 133 4.80 -9.56 2.61
C VAL A 133 5.47 -10.14 3.87
N GLU A 134 6.02 -11.35 3.79
CA GLU A 134 6.71 -11.97 4.93
C GLU A 134 7.98 -11.22 5.35
N LEU A 135 8.76 -10.70 4.38
CA LEU A 135 9.93 -9.87 4.66
C LEU A 135 9.55 -8.59 5.41
N ILE A 136 8.51 -7.88 4.94
CA ILE A 136 8.01 -6.67 5.58
C ILE A 136 7.49 -6.99 6.98
N TRP A 137 6.66 -8.03 7.11
CA TRP A 137 6.04 -8.42 8.36
C TRP A 137 7.06 -8.80 9.45
N LYS A 138 8.11 -9.53 9.08
CA LYS A 138 9.23 -9.84 9.99
C LYS A 138 9.95 -8.58 10.46
N GLY A 139 10.02 -7.54 9.63
CA GLY A 139 10.61 -6.24 9.98
C GLY A 139 9.72 -5.35 10.85
N VAL A 140 8.41 -5.63 10.90
CA VAL A 140 7.46 -4.95 11.80
C VAL A 140 7.57 -5.47 13.24
N LYS A 141 7.84 -6.77 13.42
CA LYS A 141 7.95 -7.41 14.74
C LYS A 141 9.25 -7.11 15.50
N LYS A 142 10.20 -6.41 14.89
CA LYS A 142 11.50 -6.05 15.48
C LYS A 142 11.52 -4.59 15.91
#